data_AF-A0A0C2FC51-F1
#
_entry.id   AF-A0A0C2FC51-F1
#
_cell.length_a   1.000
_cell.length_b   1.000
_cell.length_c   1.000
_cell.angle_alpha   90.00
_cell.angle_beta   90.00
_cell.angle_gamma   90.00
#
_symmetry.space_group_name_H-M   'P 1'
#
loop_
_entity.id
_entity.type
_entity.pdbx_description
1 polymer ?
#
loop_
_entity_poly.entity_id
_entity_poly.type
_entity_poly.pdbx_seq_one_letter_code
_entity_poly.pdbx_strand_id
1 'polypeptide(L)'
;AALDADDPSHVEWVLNKALARAEKYGIKGVDRRLTQGVLKRIIPAVASTNAVIAASCALEAVKLATNTAKPIDNYLNFTDIEGVYCGVVQMERDPECATCSGGYVQVQCDSDDTLQVLIDKLVDKFQLKNPSLETATDKIYMINELIPELREKSVLNLERPLRELVSADEDVLVADEVLSKSLSIRVTYTR
;
A
#
# COMPACT_ATOMS: atom_id res chain seq x y z
N ALA A 1 -23.35 3.25 -16.32
CA ALA A 1 -22.12 3.94 -16.77
C ALA A 1 -21.24 4.17 -15.56
N ALA A 2 -19.92 3.99 -15.69
CA ALA A 2 -18.99 4.35 -14.63
C ALA A 2 -18.95 5.88 -14.47
N LEU A 3 -18.73 6.35 -13.25
CA LEU A 3 -18.56 7.78 -12.99
C LEU A 3 -17.19 8.22 -13.54
N ASP A 4 -17.21 9.14 -14.51
CA ASP A 4 -16.01 9.81 -15.02
C ASP A 4 -15.88 11.20 -14.38
N ALA A 5 -14.81 11.43 -13.64
CA ALA A 5 -14.55 12.70 -12.96
C ALA A 5 -13.99 13.79 -13.89
N ASP A 6 -13.54 13.42 -15.10
CA ASP A 6 -13.09 14.35 -16.15
C ASP A 6 -14.26 14.85 -17.01
N ASP A 7 -15.38 14.13 -17.07
CA ASP A 7 -16.60 14.55 -17.75
C ASP A 7 -17.34 15.65 -16.97
N PRO A 8 -17.50 16.87 -17.54
CA PRO A 8 -18.23 17.96 -16.89
C PRO A 8 -19.67 17.60 -16.49
N SER A 9 -20.36 16.77 -17.28
CA SER A 9 -21.76 16.40 -17.05
C SER A 9 -21.91 15.48 -15.84
N HIS A 10 -20.98 14.56 -15.65
CA HIS A 10 -20.91 13.69 -14.47
C HIS A 10 -20.60 14.48 -13.20
N VAL A 11 -19.64 15.41 -13.28
CA VAL A 11 -19.30 16.29 -12.15
C VAL A 11 -20.49 17.15 -11.75
N GLU A 12 -21.21 17.70 -12.73
CA GLU A 12 -22.42 18.51 -12.49
C GLU A 12 -23.55 17.68 -11.87
N TRP A 13 -23.75 16.45 -12.34
CA TRP A 13 -24.72 15.53 -11.73
C TRP A 13 -24.39 15.26 -10.26
N VAL A 14 -23.12 14.96 -9.93
CA VAL A 14 -22.69 14.73 -8.55
C VAL A 14 -22.86 15.99 -7.70
N LEU A 15 -22.46 17.16 -8.22
CA LEU A 15 -22.62 18.45 -7.54
C LEU A 15 -24.08 18.70 -7.16
N ASN A 16 -25.02 18.50 -8.09
CA ASN A 16 -26.45 18.69 -7.85
C ASN A 16 -26.99 17.76 -6.76
N LYS A 17 -26.57 16.49 -6.76
CA LYS A 17 -26.95 15.53 -5.71
C LYS A 17 -26.31 15.87 -4.36
N ALA A 18 -25.07 16.33 -4.37
CA ALA A 18 -24.35 16.75 -3.17
C ALA A 18 -25.00 17.99 -2.53
N LEU A 19 -25.42 18.97 -3.34
CA LEU A 19 -26.14 20.18 -2.88
C LEU A 19 -27.48 19.82 -2.23
N ALA A 20 -28.30 18.99 -2.88
CA ALA A 20 -29.58 18.56 -2.32
C ALA A 20 -29.42 17.81 -0.98
N ARG A 21 -28.38 16.98 -0.86
CA ARG A 21 -28.04 16.33 0.42
C ARG A 21 -27.58 17.35 1.44
N ALA A 22 -26.72 18.29 1.06
CA ALA A 22 -26.18 19.29 1.97
C ALA A 22 -27.28 20.17 2.55
N GLU A 23 -28.23 20.61 1.71
CA GLU A 23 -29.41 21.37 2.13
C GLU A 23 -30.25 20.61 3.16
N LYS A 24 -30.53 19.32 2.92
CA LYS A 24 -31.30 18.46 3.84
C LYS A 24 -30.68 18.38 5.25
N TYR A 25 -29.36 18.43 5.35
CA TYR A 25 -28.65 18.34 6.63
C TYR A 25 -28.10 19.68 7.13
N GLY A 26 -28.41 20.80 6.46
CA GLY A 26 -27.90 22.13 6.82
C GLY A 26 -26.38 22.31 6.66
N ILE A 27 -25.74 21.51 5.80
CA ILE A 27 -24.30 21.56 5.53
C ILE A 27 -24.00 22.65 4.49
N LYS A 28 -23.04 23.51 4.77
CA LYS A 28 -22.60 24.60 3.86
C LYS A 28 -21.25 24.26 3.22
N GLY A 29 -20.91 24.99 2.14
CA GLY A 29 -19.58 24.93 1.51
C GLY A 29 -19.44 23.90 0.39
N VAL A 30 -20.54 23.29 -0.07
CA VAL A 30 -20.52 22.46 -1.29
C VAL A 30 -20.44 23.37 -2.51
N ASP A 31 -19.33 23.28 -3.25
CA ASP A 31 -19.13 23.97 -4.51
C ASP A 31 -18.52 23.03 -5.56
N ARG A 32 -18.40 23.52 -6.81
CA ARG A 32 -17.84 22.74 -7.91
C ARG A 32 -16.36 22.38 -7.67
N ARG A 33 -15.58 23.28 -7.06
CA ARG A 33 -14.14 23.08 -6.81
C ARG A 33 -13.93 21.95 -5.80
N LEU A 34 -14.68 21.96 -4.70
CA LEU A 34 -14.68 20.91 -3.68
C LEU A 34 -15.17 19.59 -4.26
N THR A 35 -16.23 19.62 -5.07
CA THR A 35 -16.75 18.41 -5.74
C THR A 35 -15.69 17.78 -6.63
N GLN A 36 -15.01 18.58 -7.48
CA GLN A 36 -13.90 18.09 -8.30
C GLN A 36 -12.72 17.61 -7.46
N GLY A 37 -12.39 18.34 -6.39
CA GLY A 37 -11.34 17.98 -5.44
C GLY A 37 -11.57 16.60 -4.82
N VAL A 38 -12.80 16.33 -4.38
CA VAL A 38 -13.20 15.05 -3.79
C VAL A 38 -13.24 13.94 -4.83
N LEU A 39 -13.84 14.18 -6.00
CA LEU A 39 -13.98 13.18 -7.05
C LEU A 39 -12.64 12.71 -7.61
N LYS A 40 -11.74 13.65 -7.91
CA LYS A 40 -10.41 13.34 -8.48
C LYS A 40 -9.33 13.14 -7.44
N ARG A 41 -9.63 13.31 -6.15
CA ARG A 41 -8.63 13.34 -5.05
C ARG A 41 -7.47 14.30 -5.38
N ILE A 42 -7.82 15.52 -5.81
CA ILE A 42 -6.85 16.51 -6.33
C ILE A 42 -5.85 16.88 -5.22
N ILE A 43 -4.56 16.74 -5.52
CA ILE A 43 -3.46 17.28 -4.72
C ILE A 43 -3.09 18.65 -5.30
N PRO A 44 -3.19 19.76 -4.54
CA PRO A 44 -2.75 21.07 -5.01
C PRO A 44 -1.26 21.05 -5.38
N ALA A 45 -0.91 21.64 -6.52
CA ALA A 45 0.46 21.64 -7.04
C ALA A 45 0.83 22.99 -7.65
N VAL A 46 2.09 23.38 -7.50
CA VAL A 46 2.68 24.59 -8.07
C VAL A 46 4.06 24.29 -8.67
N ALA A 47 4.46 25.06 -9.68
CA ALA A 47 5.71 24.81 -10.40
C ALA A 47 6.97 24.97 -9.54
N SER A 48 6.97 25.88 -8.57
CA SER A 48 8.12 26.17 -7.70
C SER A 48 8.52 24.95 -6.85
N THR A 49 7.57 24.31 -6.16
CA THR A 49 7.83 23.13 -5.33
C THR A 49 8.38 21.98 -6.18
N ASN A 50 7.80 21.75 -7.36
CA ASN A 50 8.29 20.73 -8.29
C ASN A 50 9.72 21.04 -8.77
N ALA A 51 10.04 22.31 -9.05
CA ALA A 51 11.38 22.71 -9.46
C ALA A 51 12.42 22.47 -8.36
N VAL A 52 12.11 22.79 -7.10
CA VAL A 52 13.02 22.57 -5.96
C VAL A 52 13.30 21.07 -5.75
N ILE A 53 12.26 20.25 -5.76
CA ILE A 53 12.42 18.79 -5.58
C ILE A 53 13.16 18.18 -6.77
N ALA A 54 12.81 18.55 -8.00
CA ALA A 54 13.49 18.05 -9.19
C ALA A 54 14.97 18.43 -9.22
N ALA A 55 15.31 19.68 -8.87
CA ALA A 55 16.70 20.12 -8.77
C ALA A 55 17.49 19.33 -7.72
N SER A 56 16.87 19.07 -6.56
CA SER A 56 17.48 18.28 -5.49
C SER A 56 17.74 16.84 -5.95
N CYS A 57 16.77 16.18 -6.57
CA CYS A 57 16.94 14.83 -7.12
C CYS A 57 18.02 14.76 -8.21
N ALA A 58 18.03 15.72 -9.14
CA ALA A 58 19.04 15.78 -10.20
C ALA A 58 20.45 15.97 -9.64
N LEU A 59 20.59 16.82 -8.62
CA LEU A 59 21.87 17.03 -7.93
C LEU A 59 22.37 15.73 -7.27
N GLU A 60 21.51 14.99 -6.57
CA GLU A 60 21.89 13.71 -5.95
C GLU A 60 22.25 12.65 -7.00
N ALA A 61 21.54 12.61 -8.14
CA ALA A 61 21.90 11.75 -9.26
C ALA A 61 23.31 12.07 -9.81
N VAL A 62 23.66 13.35 -9.96
CA VAL A 62 25.00 13.76 -10.40
C VAL A 62 26.05 13.36 -9.37
N LYS A 63 25.81 13.60 -8.07
CA LYS A 63 26.73 13.20 -6.99
C LYS A 63 26.99 11.70 -7.01
N LEU A 64 25.94 10.89 -7.12
CA LEU A 64 26.02 9.42 -7.19
C LEU A 64 26.77 8.93 -8.44
N ALA A 65 26.48 9.50 -9.61
CA ALA A 65 27.07 9.07 -10.88
C ALA A 65 28.55 9.45 -11.02
N THR A 66 28.95 10.58 -10.44
CA THR A 66 30.30 11.15 -10.64
C THR A 66 31.20 11.00 -9.42
N ASN A 67 30.63 10.66 -8.27
CA ASN A 67 31.31 10.62 -6.97
C ASN A 67 32.06 11.93 -6.63
N THR A 68 31.54 13.07 -7.12
CA THR A 68 32.16 14.40 -6.94
C THR A 68 31.93 15.01 -5.57
N ALA A 69 30.89 14.57 -4.87
CA ALA A 69 30.58 14.96 -3.50
C ALA A 69 29.78 13.85 -2.78
N LYS A 70 29.77 13.89 -1.44
CA LYS A 70 28.95 12.98 -0.63
C LYS A 70 27.45 13.23 -0.94
N PRO A 71 26.65 12.19 -1.28
CA PRO A 71 25.20 12.30 -1.35
C PRO A 71 24.57 12.66 0.00
N ILE A 72 23.33 13.18 -0.01
CA ILE A 72 22.53 13.32 1.20
C ILE A 72 22.29 11.95 1.85
N ASP A 73 22.05 11.92 3.16
CA ASP A 73 21.95 10.64 3.89
C ASP A 73 20.76 9.80 3.42
N ASN A 74 19.50 10.29 3.53
CA ASN A 74 18.36 9.61 2.89
C ASN A 74 17.06 10.42 2.68
N TYR A 75 16.73 11.42 3.51
CA TYR A 75 15.43 12.10 3.41
C TYR A 75 15.57 13.61 3.49
N LEU A 76 14.95 14.31 2.53
CA LEU A 76 14.94 15.77 2.45
C LEU A 76 13.53 16.29 2.73
N ASN A 77 13.40 17.07 3.79
CA ASN A 77 12.19 17.84 4.09
C ASN A 77 12.29 19.23 3.47
N PHE A 78 11.28 19.60 2.70
CA PHE A 78 11.13 20.94 2.13
C PHE A 78 9.75 21.51 2.46
N THR A 79 9.70 22.74 2.97
CA THR A 79 8.45 23.50 3.11
C THR A 79 8.71 24.98 2.89
N ASP A 80 7.78 25.64 2.21
CA ASP A 80 7.81 27.06 1.88
C ASP A 80 6.56 27.83 2.36
N ILE A 81 5.86 27.31 3.38
CA ILE A 81 4.63 27.93 3.93
C ILE A 81 4.98 29.20 4.72
N GLU A 82 5.95 29.12 5.64
CA GLU A 82 6.43 30.25 6.46
C GLU A 82 7.95 30.39 6.29
N GLY A 83 8.37 31.22 5.35
CA GLY A 83 9.77 31.25 4.91
C GLY A 83 10.14 30.00 4.13
N VAL A 84 11.43 29.70 4.01
CA VAL A 84 11.91 28.48 3.33
C VAL A 84 12.67 27.62 4.32
N TYR A 85 12.17 26.41 4.54
CA TYR A 85 12.86 25.38 5.31
C TYR A 85 13.25 24.23 4.39
N CYS A 86 14.52 23.83 4.51
CA CYS A 86 15.10 22.70 3.80
C CYS A 86 16.01 21.96 4.78
N GLY A 87 15.60 20.77 5.22
CA GLY A 87 16.31 20.01 6.25
C GLY A 87 16.46 18.56 5.87
N VAL A 88 17.68 18.04 5.96
CA VAL A 88 17.95 16.61 5.79
C VAL A 88 17.74 15.92 7.12
N VAL A 89 16.95 14.85 7.12
CA VAL A 89 16.70 13.99 8.28
C VAL A 89 17.13 12.58 7.90
N GLN A 90 17.85 11.92 8.80
CA GLN A 90 18.23 10.53 8.62
C GLN A 90 17.10 9.64 9.13
N MET A 91 16.34 9.07 8.21
CA MET A 91 15.33 8.05 8.51
C MET A 91 16.02 6.72 8.88
N GLU A 92 15.53 6.05 9.92
CA GLU A 92 16.05 4.75 10.31
C GLU A 92 15.54 3.65 9.37
N ARG A 93 16.38 2.64 9.13
CA ARG A 93 15.96 1.45 8.39
C ARG A 93 15.20 0.53 9.33
N ASP A 94 13.95 0.24 8.98
CA ASP A 94 13.18 -0.79 9.66
C ASP A 94 13.80 -2.18 9.40
N PRO A 95 14.31 -2.88 10.44
CA PRO A 95 14.89 -4.21 10.29
C PRO A 95 13.86 -5.27 9.91
N GLU A 96 12.56 -5.02 10.12
CA GLU A 96 11.46 -5.93 9.77
C GLU A 96 10.75 -5.55 8.46
N CYS A 97 11.32 -4.62 7.67
CA CYS A 97 10.73 -4.17 6.42
C CYS A 97 10.52 -5.33 5.43
N ALA A 98 9.28 -5.56 5.01
CA ALA A 98 8.90 -6.61 4.05
C ALA A 98 9.66 -6.57 2.72
N THR A 99 10.17 -5.40 2.31
CA THR A 99 10.78 -5.24 0.98
C THR A 99 12.31 -5.29 1.03
N CYS A 100 12.93 -4.67 2.03
CA CYS A 100 14.38 -4.44 2.03
C CYS A 100 15.13 -5.14 3.18
N SER A 101 14.46 -5.77 4.14
CA SER A 101 15.14 -6.49 5.24
C SER A 101 15.91 -7.73 4.77
N GLY A 102 15.56 -8.28 3.60
CA GLY A 102 16.25 -9.44 2.98
C GLY A 102 16.07 -10.76 3.74
N GLY A 103 15.32 -10.75 4.84
CA GLY A 103 14.93 -11.92 5.61
C GLY A 103 13.46 -12.28 5.41
N TYR A 104 13.00 -13.23 6.22
CA TYR A 104 11.59 -13.56 6.37
C TYR A 104 10.97 -12.65 7.43
N VAL A 105 9.71 -12.26 7.25
CA VAL A 105 8.94 -11.57 8.28
C VAL A 105 8.36 -12.62 9.23
N GLN A 106 8.62 -12.46 10.53
CA GLN A 106 7.96 -13.28 11.53
C GLN A 106 6.51 -12.81 11.74
N VAL A 107 5.58 -13.75 11.68
CA VAL A 107 4.17 -13.53 11.98
C VAL A 107 3.77 -14.45 13.11
N GLN A 108 3.23 -13.88 14.19
CA GLN A 108 2.75 -14.65 15.34
C GLN A 108 1.28 -15.05 15.13
N CYS A 109 1.04 -16.34 15.23
CA CYS A 109 -0.29 -16.94 15.15
C CYS A 109 -0.48 -17.94 16.28
N ASP A 110 -1.71 -18.04 16.77
CA ASP A 110 -2.03 -19.06 17.76
C ASP A 110 -2.15 -20.44 17.10
N SER A 111 -1.93 -21.50 17.87
CA SER A 111 -1.91 -22.88 17.36
C SER A 111 -3.24 -23.34 16.75
N ASP A 112 -4.34 -22.67 17.11
CA ASP A 112 -5.69 -22.92 16.60
C ASP A 112 -6.17 -21.84 15.60
N ASP A 113 -5.31 -20.86 15.25
CA ASP A 113 -5.63 -19.87 14.20
C ASP A 113 -5.88 -20.58 12.87
N THR A 114 -6.88 -20.13 12.12
CA THR A 114 -7.14 -20.61 10.76
C THR A 114 -6.30 -19.84 9.74
N LEU A 115 -6.23 -20.38 8.52
CA LEU A 115 -5.60 -19.67 7.40
C LEU A 115 -6.22 -18.28 7.16
N GLN A 116 -7.53 -18.14 7.34
CA GLN A 116 -8.21 -16.85 7.21
C GLN A 116 -7.61 -15.80 8.15
N VAL A 117 -7.35 -16.17 9.42
CA VAL A 117 -6.78 -15.25 10.42
C VAL A 117 -5.37 -14.80 10.00
N LEU A 118 -4.56 -15.69 9.43
CA LEU A 118 -3.24 -15.33 8.89
C LEU A 118 -3.38 -14.34 7.73
N ILE A 119 -4.29 -14.58 6.80
CA ILE A 119 -4.54 -13.69 5.66
C ILE A 119 -4.98 -12.31 6.14
N ASP A 120 -5.92 -12.25 7.09
CA ASP A 120 -6.42 -10.98 7.64
C ASP A 120 -5.29 -10.19 8.31
N LYS A 121 -4.45 -10.86 9.12
CA LYS A 121 -3.24 -10.26 9.73
C LYS A 121 -2.27 -9.70 8.67
N LEU A 122 -2.07 -10.41 7.56
CA LEU A 122 -1.18 -9.98 6.47
C LEU A 122 -1.79 -8.81 5.68
N VAL A 123 -3.09 -8.85 5.42
CA VAL A 123 -3.84 -7.76 4.76
C VAL A 123 -3.75 -6.50 5.60
N ASP A 124 -3.95 -6.58 6.91
CA ASP A 124 -3.88 -5.41 7.79
C ASP A 124 -2.46 -4.85 7.91
N LYS A 125 -1.46 -5.73 8.10
CA LYS A 125 -0.05 -5.31 8.29
C LYS A 125 0.56 -4.72 7.02
N PHE A 126 0.27 -5.29 5.85
CA PHE A 126 0.91 -4.92 4.59
C PHE A 126 -0.01 -4.23 3.59
N GLN A 127 -1.27 -3.99 3.96
CA GLN A 127 -2.28 -3.34 3.12
C GLN A 127 -2.46 -4.06 1.76
N LEU A 128 -2.43 -5.41 1.81
CA LEU A 128 -2.57 -6.29 0.66
C LEU A 128 -4.01 -6.26 0.15
N LYS A 129 -4.21 -6.51 -1.15
CA LYS A 129 -5.54 -6.51 -1.75
C LYS A 129 -6.03 -7.90 -2.10
N ASN A 130 -5.20 -8.68 -2.77
CA ASN A 130 -5.47 -10.03 -3.23
C ASN A 130 -4.23 -10.91 -2.97
N PRO A 131 -3.93 -11.21 -1.69
CA PRO A 131 -2.74 -11.97 -1.36
C PRO A 131 -2.86 -13.40 -1.85
N SER A 132 -1.78 -13.92 -2.41
CA SER A 132 -1.59 -15.33 -2.72
C SER A 132 -0.49 -15.89 -1.82
N LEU A 133 -0.74 -17.06 -1.23
CA LEU A 133 0.15 -17.73 -0.30
C LEU A 133 0.56 -19.09 -0.87
N GLU A 134 1.86 -19.29 -1.02
CA GLU A 134 2.46 -20.55 -1.46
C GLU A 134 3.58 -21.00 -0.53
N THR A 135 3.66 -22.30 -0.28
CA THR A 135 4.80 -22.95 0.36
C THR A 135 5.76 -23.47 -0.70
N ALA A 136 6.89 -24.04 -0.28
CA ALA A 136 7.80 -24.71 -1.19
C ALA A 136 7.14 -25.87 -1.96
N THR A 137 6.10 -26.49 -1.38
CA THR A 137 5.48 -27.71 -1.92
C THR A 137 4.08 -27.51 -2.49
N ASP A 138 3.28 -26.60 -1.94
CA ASP A 138 1.87 -26.44 -2.32
C ASP A 138 1.39 -24.99 -2.27
N LYS A 139 0.37 -24.69 -3.08
CA LYS A 139 -0.30 -23.39 -3.11
C LYS A 139 -1.45 -23.42 -2.10
N ILE A 140 -1.22 -22.81 -0.95
CA ILE A 140 -2.19 -22.85 0.16
C ILE A 140 -3.42 -22.01 -0.19
N TYR A 141 -3.21 -20.83 -0.76
CA TYR A 141 -4.27 -19.89 -1.09
C TYR A 141 -3.96 -19.09 -2.35
N MET A 142 -4.78 -19.26 -3.38
CA MET A 142 -4.70 -18.47 -4.61
C MET A 142 -6.09 -18.40 -5.27
N ILE A 143 -6.72 -17.23 -5.24
CA ILE A 143 -7.94 -16.99 -6.02
C ILE A 143 -7.54 -16.59 -7.43
N ASN A 144 -7.53 -17.56 -8.34
CA ASN A 144 -7.30 -17.34 -9.76
C ASN A 144 -8.55 -17.76 -10.56
N GLU A 145 -9.14 -16.82 -11.29
CA GLU A 145 -10.33 -17.09 -12.11
C GLU A 145 -10.06 -18.06 -13.26
N LEU A 146 -8.80 -18.21 -13.67
CA LEU A 146 -8.39 -19.09 -14.78
C LEU A 146 -8.24 -20.56 -14.36
N ILE A 147 -8.15 -20.86 -13.05
CA ILE A 147 -7.94 -22.22 -12.54
C ILE A 147 -8.94 -22.51 -11.39
N PRO A 148 -10.15 -22.98 -11.71
CA PRO A 148 -11.21 -23.22 -10.73
C PRO A 148 -10.83 -24.19 -9.60
N GLU A 149 -10.03 -25.22 -9.90
CA GLU A 149 -9.59 -26.23 -8.93
C GLU A 149 -8.77 -25.63 -7.77
N LEU A 150 -7.95 -24.61 -8.06
CA LEU A 150 -7.18 -23.91 -7.02
C LEU A 150 -8.08 -23.06 -6.14
N ARG A 151 -9.13 -22.47 -6.72
CA ARG A 151 -10.11 -21.69 -5.97
C ARG A 151 -10.87 -22.56 -4.98
N GLU A 152 -11.36 -23.71 -5.40
CA GLU A 152 -12.08 -24.64 -4.53
C GLU A 152 -11.20 -25.13 -3.38
N LYS A 153 -9.95 -25.52 -3.66
CA LYS A 153 -8.98 -25.91 -2.63
C LYS A 153 -8.66 -24.76 -1.67
N SER A 154 -8.47 -23.55 -2.20
CA SER A 154 -8.17 -22.36 -1.40
C SER A 154 -9.31 -22.03 -0.45
N VAL A 155 -10.56 -22.10 -0.90
CA VAL A 155 -11.75 -21.87 -0.07
C VAL A 155 -11.85 -22.91 1.04
N LEU A 156 -11.57 -24.19 0.74
CA LEU A 156 -11.55 -25.24 1.76
C LEU A 156 -10.42 -25.05 2.79
N ASN A 157 -9.27 -24.51 2.36
CA ASN A 157 -8.13 -24.26 3.24
C ASN A 157 -8.34 -23.06 4.18
N LEU A 158 -9.24 -22.13 3.88
CA LEU A 158 -9.49 -20.94 4.72
C LEU A 158 -9.93 -21.28 6.14
N GLU A 159 -10.76 -22.31 6.29
CA GLU A 159 -11.31 -22.75 7.59
C GLU A 159 -10.41 -23.76 8.30
N ARG A 160 -9.37 -24.25 7.63
CA ARG A 160 -8.46 -25.25 8.21
C ARG A 160 -7.47 -24.58 9.19
N PRO A 161 -7.09 -25.29 10.27
CA PRO A 161 -6.13 -24.77 11.21
C PRO A 161 -4.75 -24.65 10.54
N LEU A 162 -4.07 -23.53 10.79
CA LEU A 162 -2.83 -23.16 10.09
C LEU A 162 -1.72 -24.22 10.27
N ARG A 163 -1.71 -24.89 11.43
CA ARG A 163 -0.77 -25.98 11.76
C ARG A 163 -0.81 -27.18 10.79
N GLU A 164 -1.93 -27.39 10.09
CA GLU A 164 -2.05 -28.47 9.09
C GLU A 164 -1.51 -28.06 7.72
N LEU A 165 -1.35 -26.76 7.49
CA LEU A 165 -1.01 -26.19 6.19
C LEU A 165 0.41 -25.64 6.14
N VAL A 166 0.94 -25.14 7.25
CA VAL A 166 2.25 -24.49 7.35
C VAL A 166 3.00 -25.01 8.56
N SER A 167 4.21 -25.51 8.34
CA SER A 167 5.10 -25.89 9.45
C SER A 167 5.77 -24.66 10.08
N ALA A 168 6.11 -24.69 11.37
CA ALA A 168 6.65 -23.53 12.10
C ALA A 168 7.97 -22.96 11.51
N ASP A 169 8.78 -23.81 10.89
CA ASP A 169 10.07 -23.43 10.29
C ASP A 169 10.00 -23.27 8.76
N GLU A 170 8.79 -23.32 8.20
CA GLU A 170 8.58 -23.25 6.76
C GLU A 170 8.39 -21.80 6.31
N ASP A 171 9.12 -21.42 5.25
CA ASP A 171 8.96 -20.12 4.62
C ASP A 171 7.74 -20.16 3.69
N VAL A 172 6.79 -19.27 3.95
CA VAL A 172 5.62 -19.05 3.11
C VAL A 172 5.88 -17.81 2.26
N LEU A 173 5.66 -17.93 0.97
CA LEU A 173 5.80 -16.85 0.02
C LEU A 173 4.43 -16.20 -0.21
N VAL A 174 4.37 -14.90 0.03
CA VAL A 174 3.19 -14.06 -0.14
C VAL A 174 3.41 -13.15 -1.34
N ALA A 175 2.54 -13.24 -2.34
CA ALA A 175 2.56 -12.36 -3.51
C ALA A 175 1.23 -11.62 -3.65
N ASP A 176 1.30 -10.35 -4.01
CA ASP A 176 0.15 -9.45 -4.15
C ASP A 176 0.47 -8.35 -5.18
N GLU A 177 -0.55 -7.77 -5.81
CA GLU A 177 -0.39 -6.67 -6.78
C GLU A 177 0.22 -5.39 -6.18
N VAL A 178 0.09 -5.18 -4.86
CA VAL A 178 0.65 -4.05 -4.14
C VAL A 178 2.15 -4.23 -3.90
N LEU A 179 2.66 -5.47 -3.90
CA LEU A 179 4.05 -5.78 -3.62
C LEU A 179 4.90 -5.82 -4.89
N SER A 180 6.01 -5.08 -4.92
CA SER A 180 6.96 -5.13 -6.04
C SER A 180 7.77 -6.42 -6.12
N LYS A 181 7.85 -7.17 -5.01
CA LYS A 181 8.51 -8.46 -4.86
C LYS A 181 7.70 -9.31 -3.90
N SER A 182 7.73 -10.62 -4.06
CA SER A 182 7.11 -11.52 -3.09
C SER A 182 7.75 -11.37 -1.72
N LEU A 183 6.92 -11.41 -0.69
CA LEU A 183 7.31 -11.39 0.71
C LEU A 183 7.52 -12.82 1.20
N SER A 184 8.63 -13.08 1.86
CA SER A 184 8.80 -14.33 2.60
C SER A 184 8.37 -14.12 4.05
N ILE A 185 7.51 -14.98 4.56
CA ILE A 185 7.05 -14.97 5.96
C ILE A 185 7.37 -16.30 6.62
N ARG A 186 7.57 -16.26 7.94
CA ARG A 186 7.65 -17.47 8.78
C ARG A 186 6.67 -17.36 9.93
N VAL A 187 5.83 -18.37 10.08
CA VAL A 187 4.79 -18.39 11.11
C VAL A 187 5.39 -18.94 12.41
N THR A 188 5.38 -18.12 13.46
CA THR A 188 5.73 -18.57 14.81
C THR A 188 4.47 -18.87 15.58
N TYR A 189 4.29 -20.13 15.96
CA TYR A 189 3.12 -20.54 16.73
C TYR A 189 3.28 -20.22 18.21
N THR A 190 2.42 -19.35 18.73
CA THR A 190 2.25 -19.14 20.17
C THR A 190 1.39 -20.26 20.76
N ARG A 191 1.77 -20.70 21.96
CA ARG A 191 1.09 -21.76 22.71
C ARG A 191 -0.20 -21.28 23.33
#